data_AF-A0A832M0W1-F1
#
_entry.id   AF-A0A832M0W1-F1
#
_cell.length_a   1.000
_cell.length_b   1.000
_cell.length_c   1.000
_cell.angle_alpha   90.00
_cell.angle_beta   90.00
_cell.angle_gamma   90.00
#
_symmetry.space_group_name_H-M   'P 1'
#
loop_
_entity.id
_entity.type
_entity.pdbx_description
1 polymer ?
#
loop_
_entity_poly.entity_id
_entity_poly.type
_entity_poly.pdbx_seq_one_letter_code
_entity_poly.pdbx_strand_id
1 'polypeptide(L)'
;YISDINENVITYKFGANYKPVGKINFHLRANISRNYSAPNFNSLYWKTGGNKNLKPEESFNSEAGFIFSGRFLTEFFIDASYINIKADNRIVWLPGKNFIWTPQNVLSSESNIINTIIGFDYYLLSDFRIKTEISYTHNKTLKTASSFKDDPSLNKQIIYIPVEQIKLKLGISNKSFEANLLFNHIGKRFSDAENLNAMGPVNILDANVSYMFALYGFSARIKIEFNNLTNTNYQYISGYPMPLRNYLLNLNLIYNK
;
A
#
# COMPACT_ATOMS: atom_id res chain seq x y z
N TYR A 1 -26.92 1.90 13.27
CA TYR A 1 -25.68 2.11 12.48
C TYR A 1 -25.20 3.55 12.58
N ILE A 2 -25.90 4.55 12.03
CA ILE A 2 -25.55 5.97 12.23
C ILE A 2 -25.93 6.46 13.65
N SER A 3 -26.98 5.87 14.25
CA SER A 3 -27.43 6.16 15.61
C SER A 3 -26.45 5.76 16.73
N ASP A 4 -25.55 4.81 16.45
CA ASP A 4 -24.71 4.17 17.46
C ASP A 4 -23.35 4.88 17.62
N ILE A 5 -23.09 5.88 16.77
CA ILE A 5 -21.88 6.68 16.76
C ILE A 5 -22.32 8.13 16.91
N ASN A 6 -22.68 8.50 18.14
CA ASN A 6 -23.19 9.83 18.45
C ASN A 6 -22.03 10.80 18.74
N GLU A 7 -21.19 11.03 17.73
CA GLU A 7 -20.05 11.95 17.82
C GLU A 7 -20.08 12.97 16.67
N ASN A 8 -20.11 14.25 17.04
CA ASN A 8 -19.87 15.35 16.11
C ASN A 8 -18.37 15.49 15.93
N VAL A 9 -17.87 15.20 14.73
CA VAL A 9 -16.44 15.24 14.43
C VAL A 9 -16.15 16.25 13.33
N ILE A 10 -15.15 17.09 13.56
CA ILE A 10 -14.65 18.06 12.58
C ILE A 10 -13.33 17.53 12.02
N THR A 11 -13.31 17.27 10.73
CA THR A 11 -12.11 16.91 9.97
C THR A 11 -11.65 18.10 9.13
N TYR A 12 -10.35 18.19 8.87
CA TYR A 12 -9.77 19.25 8.05
C TYR A 12 -8.51 18.76 7.38
N LYS A 13 -8.16 19.39 6.25
CA LYS A 13 -6.94 19.11 5.51
C LYS A 13 -6.41 20.40 4.90
N PHE A 14 -5.14 20.68 5.13
CA PHE A 14 -4.42 21.78 4.52
C PHE A 14 -3.21 21.22 3.77
N GLY A 15 -2.92 21.75 2.59
CA GLY A 15 -1.80 21.31 1.77
C GLY A 15 -1.17 22.46 1.03
N ALA A 16 0.15 22.40 0.88
CA ALA A 16 0.94 23.37 0.14
C ALA A 16 1.83 22.66 -0.88
N ASN A 17 1.97 23.25 -2.07
CA ASN A 17 2.92 22.84 -3.10
C ASN A 17 3.67 24.08 -3.57
N TYR A 18 4.99 24.01 -3.55
CA TYR A 18 5.85 25.12 -3.92
C TYR A 18 6.94 24.66 -4.89
N LYS A 19 7.09 25.40 -6.00
CA LYS A 19 8.13 25.20 -7.00
C LYS A 19 9.20 26.30 -6.84
N PRO A 20 10.26 26.10 -6.02
CA PRO A 20 11.22 27.15 -5.69
C PRO A 20 12.05 27.61 -6.90
N VAL A 21 12.26 26.74 -7.90
CA VAL A 21 13.06 27.03 -9.08
C VAL A 21 12.22 26.80 -10.33
N GLY A 22 11.87 27.87 -11.05
CA GLY A 22 10.97 27.77 -12.21
C GLY A 22 11.51 26.90 -13.36
N LYS A 23 12.83 26.90 -13.57
CA LYS A 23 13.51 26.19 -14.67
C LYS A 23 13.65 24.67 -14.45
N ILE A 24 13.49 24.19 -13.23
CA ILE A 24 13.68 22.80 -12.86
C ILE A 24 12.34 22.25 -12.35
N ASN A 25 11.97 21.02 -12.70
CA ASN A 25 10.75 20.41 -12.16
C ASN A 25 11.00 19.84 -10.76
N PHE A 26 11.25 20.75 -9.81
CA PHE A 26 11.43 20.46 -8.40
C PHE A 26 10.29 21.10 -7.60
N HIS A 27 9.51 20.27 -6.93
CA HIS A 27 8.34 20.67 -6.14
C HIS A 27 8.52 20.21 -4.71
N LEU A 28 8.35 21.11 -3.76
CA LEU A 28 8.18 20.80 -2.35
C LEU A 28 6.69 20.67 -2.04
N ARG A 29 6.30 19.65 -1.29
CA ARG A 29 4.92 19.41 -0.89
C ARG A 29 4.85 19.20 0.61
N ALA A 30 3.82 19.75 1.23
CA ALA A 30 3.49 19.48 2.62
C ALA A 30 1.98 19.35 2.79
N ASN A 31 1.54 18.49 3.71
CA ASN A 31 0.15 18.31 4.05
C ASN A 31 0.00 18.14 5.57
N ILE A 32 -1.06 18.71 6.14
CA ILE A 32 -1.52 18.37 7.48
C ILE A 32 -3.02 18.07 7.42
N SER A 33 -3.48 17.06 8.16
CA SER A 33 -4.89 16.72 8.23
C SER A 33 -5.30 16.13 9.57
N ARG A 34 -6.58 16.31 9.92
CA ARG A 34 -7.26 15.54 10.95
C ARG A 34 -8.30 14.66 10.27
N ASN A 35 -8.16 13.35 10.47
CA ASN A 35 -9.00 12.33 9.85
C ASN A 35 -9.79 11.57 10.91
N TYR A 36 -10.92 11.02 10.47
CA TYR A 36 -11.84 10.25 11.29
C TYR A 36 -12.34 9.04 10.49
N SER A 37 -12.41 7.89 11.13
CA SER A 37 -12.99 6.68 10.55
C SER A 37 -13.88 5.97 11.56
N ALA A 38 -15.18 5.93 11.26
CA ALA A 38 -16.13 5.11 12.01
C ALA A 38 -15.79 3.61 11.87
N PRO A 39 -16.08 2.78 12.89
CA PRO A 39 -15.98 1.33 12.75
C PRO A 39 -16.91 0.83 11.65
N ASN A 40 -16.43 -0.09 10.81
CA ASN A 40 -17.26 -0.67 9.77
C ASN A 40 -18.21 -1.75 10.33
N PHE A 41 -19.22 -2.12 9.54
CA PHE A 41 -20.23 -3.11 9.93
C PHE A 41 -19.64 -4.46 10.35
N ASN A 42 -18.63 -4.97 9.63
CA ASN A 42 -18.00 -6.23 9.97
C ASN A 42 -17.28 -6.13 11.32
N SER A 43 -16.55 -5.05 11.57
CA SER A 43 -15.87 -4.85 12.84
C SER A 43 -16.84 -4.82 14.02
N LEU A 44 -18.04 -4.26 13.87
CA LEU A 44 -19.04 -4.18 14.93
C LEU A 44 -19.84 -5.48 15.13
N TYR A 45 -20.21 -6.16 14.03
CA TYR A 45 -21.27 -7.18 14.05
C TYR A 45 -20.88 -8.53 13.43
N TRP A 46 -19.61 -8.78 13.13
CA TRP A 46 -19.20 -10.10 12.65
C TRP A 46 -19.67 -11.20 13.61
N LYS A 47 -20.38 -12.19 13.10
CA LYS A 47 -21.15 -13.15 13.91
C LYS A 47 -20.32 -13.84 14.99
N THR A 48 -19.07 -14.17 14.68
CA THR A 48 -18.21 -14.96 15.57
C THR A 48 -17.25 -14.11 16.39
N GLY A 49 -17.04 -12.83 16.08
CA GLY A 49 -15.97 -12.04 16.69
C GLY A 49 -16.06 -10.52 16.50
N GLY A 50 -17.21 -9.98 16.12
CA GLY A 50 -17.41 -8.53 16.07
C GLY A 50 -17.39 -7.92 17.47
N ASN A 51 -17.08 -6.63 17.55
CA ASN A 51 -17.00 -5.88 18.80
C ASN A 51 -17.86 -4.60 18.70
N LYS A 52 -19.02 -4.60 19.36
CA LYS A 52 -19.94 -3.46 19.38
C LYS A 52 -19.42 -2.26 20.18
N ASN A 53 -18.40 -2.45 21.02
CA ASN A 53 -17.83 -1.41 21.87
C ASN A 53 -16.68 -0.66 21.19
N LEU A 54 -16.48 -0.85 19.88
CA LEU A 54 -15.44 -0.14 19.16
C LEU A 54 -15.72 1.35 19.13
N LYS A 55 -14.69 2.12 19.44
CA LYS A 55 -14.67 3.56 19.21
C LYS A 55 -14.22 3.85 17.77
N PRO A 56 -14.65 4.96 17.18
CA PRO A 56 -14.07 5.46 15.95
C PRO A 56 -12.56 5.72 16.08
N GLU A 57 -11.87 5.60 14.95
CA GLU A 57 -10.47 5.99 14.83
C GLU A 57 -10.36 7.48 14.53
N GLU A 58 -9.44 8.15 15.21
CA GLU A 58 -9.05 9.51 14.90
C GLU A 58 -7.57 9.57 14.59
N SER A 59 -7.15 10.47 13.69
CA SER A 59 -5.73 10.69 13.45
C SER A 59 -5.40 12.12 13.09
N PHE A 60 -4.23 12.56 13.54
CA PHE A 60 -3.55 13.75 13.05
C PHE A 60 -2.37 13.32 12.18
N ASN A 61 -2.37 13.76 10.94
CA ASN A 61 -1.41 13.35 9.92
C ASN A 61 -0.64 14.56 9.45
N SER A 62 0.67 14.42 9.36
CA SER A 62 1.56 15.40 8.74
C SER A 62 2.44 14.71 7.71
N GLU A 63 2.56 15.29 6.54
CA GLU A 63 3.38 14.80 5.45
C GLU A 63 4.22 15.96 4.90
N ALA A 64 5.49 15.67 4.61
CA ALA A 64 6.38 16.57 3.90
C ALA A 64 7.22 15.76 2.91
N GLY A 65 7.44 16.31 1.72
CA GLY A 65 8.17 15.61 0.68
C GLY A 65 8.52 16.49 -0.50
N PHE A 66 9.14 15.89 -1.50
CA PHE A 66 9.48 16.55 -2.74
C PHE A 66 9.24 15.65 -3.94
N ILE A 67 8.99 16.27 -5.09
CA ILE A 67 9.12 15.64 -6.40
C ILE A 67 10.24 16.35 -7.14
N PHE A 68 11.13 15.59 -7.72
CA PHE A 68 12.12 16.06 -8.67
C PHE A 68 12.00 15.27 -9.96
N SER A 69 11.85 15.94 -11.09
CA SER A 69 11.88 15.29 -12.40
C SER A 69 12.67 16.10 -13.40
N GLY A 70 13.09 15.41 -14.46
CA GLY A 70 13.79 16.03 -15.57
C GLY A 70 14.34 14.98 -16.51
N ARG A 71 15.24 15.45 -17.37
CA ARG A 71 15.89 14.63 -18.37
C ARG A 71 17.40 14.80 -18.23
N PHE A 72 18.10 13.68 -18.04
CA PHE A 72 19.56 13.64 -18.16
C PHE A 72 19.95 12.79 -19.36
N LEU A 73 20.12 11.48 -19.16
CA LEU A 73 20.25 10.48 -20.24
C LEU A 73 18.89 9.96 -20.70
N THR A 74 17.93 9.97 -19.78
CA THR A 74 16.57 9.48 -19.94
C THR A 74 15.64 10.35 -19.10
N GLU A 75 14.34 10.33 -19.38
CA GLU A 75 13.36 10.97 -18.48
C GLU A 75 13.37 10.24 -17.15
N PHE A 76 13.43 10.98 -16.05
CA PHE A 76 13.40 10.41 -14.71
C PHE A 76 12.50 11.23 -13.79
N PHE A 77 12.02 10.58 -12.74
CA PHE A 77 11.42 11.26 -11.60
C PHE A 77 11.82 10.60 -10.29
N ILE A 78 11.84 11.40 -9.24
CA ILE A 78 12.04 10.99 -7.86
C ILE A 78 10.92 11.65 -7.06
N ASP A 79 10.14 10.85 -6.35
CA ASP A 79 9.16 11.29 -5.36
C ASP A 79 9.59 10.73 -4.00
N ALA A 80 9.84 11.61 -3.04
CA ALA A 80 10.18 11.19 -1.68
C ALA A 80 9.34 11.95 -0.66
N SER A 81 8.84 11.26 0.35
CA SER A 81 8.04 11.84 1.42
C SER A 81 8.30 11.17 2.75
N TYR A 82 8.15 11.95 3.81
CA TYR A 82 8.05 11.51 5.18
C TYR A 82 6.64 11.81 5.68
N ILE A 83 6.00 10.81 6.28
CA ILE A 83 4.64 10.87 6.81
C ILE A 83 4.69 10.48 8.28
N ASN A 84 4.13 11.34 9.13
CA ASN A 84 3.86 11.06 10.54
C ASN A 84 2.33 10.99 10.74
N ILE A 85 1.87 9.94 11.40
CA ILE A 85 0.45 9.71 11.72
C ILE A 85 0.39 9.42 13.21
N LYS A 86 -0.27 10.29 13.96
CA LYS A 86 -0.65 10.02 15.35
C LYS A 86 -2.11 9.64 15.36
N ALA A 87 -2.41 8.40 15.73
CA ALA A 87 -3.75 7.85 15.65
C ALA A 87 -4.22 7.32 17.00
N ASP A 88 -5.43 7.71 17.37
CA ASP A 88 -6.12 7.25 18.56
C ASP A 88 -7.18 6.21 18.20
N ASN A 89 -7.37 5.25 19.10
CA ASN A 89 -8.35 4.17 18.99
C ASN A 89 -8.24 3.35 17.70
N ARG A 90 -7.04 3.16 17.14
CA ARG A 90 -6.85 2.37 15.91
C ARG A 90 -7.44 0.95 16.06
N ILE A 91 -8.35 0.57 15.18
CA ILE A 91 -9.02 -0.72 15.18
C ILE A 91 -8.10 -1.77 14.56
N VAL A 92 -7.65 -2.71 15.36
CA VAL A 92 -6.79 -3.81 14.95
C VAL A 92 -7.48 -5.13 15.27
N TRP A 93 -7.55 -6.02 14.29
CA TRP A 93 -8.01 -7.39 14.51
C TRP A 93 -6.92 -8.18 15.21
N LEU A 94 -7.19 -8.61 16.43
CA LEU A 94 -6.25 -9.40 17.24
C LEU A 94 -6.81 -10.82 17.43
N PRO A 95 -5.95 -11.84 17.57
CA PRO A 95 -6.42 -13.18 17.92
C PRO A 95 -7.01 -13.15 19.34
N GLY A 96 -8.30 -13.46 19.46
CA GLY A 96 -9.02 -13.53 20.73
C GLY A 96 -9.05 -14.93 21.32
N LYS A 97 -9.95 -15.15 22.28
CA LYS A 97 -10.18 -16.47 22.88
C LYS A 97 -10.59 -17.48 21.81
N ASN A 98 -10.14 -18.73 21.96
CA ASN A 98 -10.42 -19.85 21.04
C ASN A 98 -10.02 -19.57 19.57
N PHE A 99 -8.97 -18.79 19.34
CA PHE A 99 -8.48 -18.42 17.99
C PHE A 99 -9.48 -17.62 17.14
N ILE A 100 -10.50 -17.04 17.77
CA ILE A 100 -11.46 -16.16 17.11
C ILE A 100 -10.85 -14.77 17.03
N TRP A 101 -10.57 -14.31 15.81
CA TRP A 101 -10.13 -12.95 15.56
C TRP A 101 -11.23 -11.96 15.95
N THR A 102 -10.87 -10.95 16.75
CA THR A 102 -11.79 -9.92 17.24
C THR A 102 -11.14 -8.54 17.09
N PRO A 103 -11.85 -7.54 16.55
CA PRO A 103 -11.33 -6.19 16.42
C PRO A 103 -11.31 -5.48 17.76
N GLN A 104 -10.24 -4.75 18.03
CA GLN A 104 -10.03 -3.99 19.26
C GLN A 104 -9.40 -2.64 18.95
N ASN A 105 -9.76 -1.60 19.72
CA ASN A 105 -9.08 -0.31 19.64
C ASN A 105 -7.72 -0.39 20.34
N VAL A 106 -6.65 -0.07 19.61
CA VAL A 106 -5.33 0.24 20.15
C VAL A 106 -5.35 1.72 20.53
N LEU A 107 -5.30 1.99 21.84
CA LEU A 107 -5.53 3.31 22.44
C LEU A 107 -4.87 4.46 21.69
N SER A 108 -3.55 4.38 21.49
CA SER A 108 -2.77 5.34 20.71
C SER A 108 -1.65 4.64 19.96
N SER A 109 -1.38 5.10 18.76
CA SER A 109 -0.30 4.64 17.90
C SER A 109 0.35 5.79 17.14
N GLU A 110 1.63 5.63 16.82
CA GLU A 110 2.36 6.57 15.99
C GLU A 110 3.05 5.84 14.83
N SER A 111 2.74 6.26 13.60
CA SER A 111 3.39 5.78 12.38
C SER A 111 4.37 6.81 11.87
N ASN A 112 5.61 6.39 11.66
CA ASN A 112 6.65 7.13 10.96
C ASN A 112 6.97 6.38 9.67
N ILE A 113 6.66 6.99 8.52
CA ILE A 113 6.72 6.34 7.22
C ILE A 113 7.60 7.18 6.30
N ILE A 114 8.58 6.54 5.68
CA ILE A 114 9.37 7.12 4.59
C ILE A 114 8.95 6.38 3.32
N ASN A 115 8.53 7.13 2.30
CA ASN A 115 8.20 6.61 0.99
C ASN A 115 9.12 7.25 -0.05
N THR A 116 9.71 6.42 -0.89
CA THR A 116 10.53 6.87 -2.01
C THR A 116 10.12 6.12 -3.27
N ILE A 117 9.88 6.83 -4.36
CA ILE A 117 9.62 6.28 -5.68
C ILE A 117 10.61 6.91 -6.65
N ILE A 118 11.31 6.07 -7.41
CA ILE A 118 12.22 6.48 -8.46
C ILE A 118 11.75 5.83 -9.75
N GLY A 119 11.54 6.64 -10.78
CA GLY A 119 11.14 6.17 -12.10
C GLY A 119 12.09 6.62 -13.19
N PHE A 120 12.26 5.75 -14.17
CA PHE A 120 13.00 5.99 -15.41
C PHE A 120 12.15 5.61 -16.61
N ASP A 121 12.22 6.42 -17.65
CA ASP A 121 11.49 6.20 -18.89
C ASP A 121 12.42 6.44 -20.08
N TYR A 122 12.84 5.32 -20.69
CA TYR A 122 13.88 5.24 -21.70
C TYR A 122 13.33 4.79 -23.04
N TYR A 123 13.70 5.49 -24.10
CA TYR A 123 13.32 5.15 -25.46
C TYR A 123 14.52 4.55 -26.21
N LEU A 124 14.49 3.24 -26.43
CA LEU A 124 15.48 2.50 -27.19
C LEU A 124 15.09 2.50 -28.68
N LEU A 125 15.98 3.01 -29.55
CA LEU A 125 15.84 3.00 -31.01
C LEU A 125 14.49 3.59 -31.52
N SER A 126 13.88 4.50 -30.75
CA SER A 126 12.57 5.15 -30.99
C SER A 126 11.32 4.25 -30.99
N ASP A 127 11.46 2.94 -31.20
CA ASP A 127 10.32 2.02 -31.27
C ASP A 127 10.00 1.32 -29.94
N PHE A 128 10.99 1.19 -29.05
CA PHE A 128 10.81 0.53 -27.76
C PHE A 128 10.94 1.51 -26.61
N ARG A 129 9.96 1.47 -25.71
CA ARG A 129 9.96 2.22 -24.46
C ARG A 129 10.14 1.26 -23.30
N ILE A 130 11.17 1.50 -22.50
CA ILE A 130 11.46 0.79 -21.27
C ILE A 130 11.12 1.71 -20.11
N LYS A 131 10.22 1.26 -19.24
CA LYS A 131 9.85 1.93 -18.00
C LYS A 131 10.33 1.12 -16.81
N THR A 132 10.99 1.79 -15.88
CA THR A 132 11.37 1.19 -14.61
C THR A 132 10.85 2.06 -13.49
N GLU A 133 10.22 1.46 -12.49
CA GLU A 133 9.80 2.14 -11.26
C GLU A 133 10.25 1.32 -10.05
N ILE A 134 10.92 1.99 -9.12
CA ILE A 134 11.38 1.42 -7.85
C ILE A 134 10.68 2.19 -6.75
N SER A 135 9.88 1.50 -5.95
CA SER A 135 9.26 2.07 -4.75
C SER A 135 9.85 1.40 -3.50
N TYR A 136 10.23 2.19 -2.52
CA TYR A 136 10.64 1.74 -1.20
C TYR A 136 9.80 2.44 -0.14
N THR A 137 9.32 1.66 0.83
CA THR A 137 8.61 2.16 2.00
C THR A 137 9.26 1.59 3.24
N HIS A 138 9.69 2.48 4.15
CA HIS A 138 10.04 2.13 5.52
C HIS A 138 8.89 2.59 6.44
N ASN A 139 8.32 1.70 7.25
CA ASN A 139 7.16 1.98 8.08
C ASN A 139 7.37 1.48 9.52
N LYS A 140 7.58 2.43 10.43
CA LYS A 140 7.64 2.18 11.86
C LYS A 140 6.34 2.65 12.50
N THR A 141 5.43 1.72 12.76
CA THR A 141 4.13 1.98 13.39
C THR A 141 4.08 1.33 14.75
N LEU A 142 4.20 2.13 15.81
CA LEU A 142 4.29 1.65 17.19
C LEU A 142 3.02 1.96 17.97
N LYS A 143 2.67 1.08 18.91
CA LYS A 143 1.72 1.40 19.99
C LYS A 143 2.42 2.32 21.01
N THR A 144 1.80 3.45 21.35
CA THR A 144 2.41 4.49 22.20
C THR A 144 1.71 4.71 23.54
N ALA A 145 0.57 4.04 23.78
CA ALA A 145 -0.12 4.07 25.07
C ALA A 145 -0.34 2.67 25.61
N SER A 146 -0.13 2.49 26.92
CA SER A 146 -0.37 1.24 27.63
C SER A 146 -1.85 1.02 27.88
N SER A 147 -2.33 -0.20 27.63
CA SER A 147 -3.70 -0.61 27.96
C SER A 147 -3.87 -0.97 29.44
N PHE A 148 -2.79 -1.39 30.10
CA PHE A 148 -2.72 -1.75 31.51
C PHE A 148 -1.28 -1.60 32.04
N LYS A 149 -1.08 -1.75 33.36
CA LYS A 149 0.25 -1.68 33.97
C LYS A 149 1.15 -2.79 33.40
N ASP A 150 2.38 -2.43 33.02
CA ASP A 150 3.37 -3.36 32.44
C ASP A 150 2.93 -4.02 31.11
N ASP A 151 2.14 -3.31 30.30
CA ASP A 151 1.68 -3.77 28.99
C ASP A 151 2.85 -4.14 28.04
N PRO A 152 3.01 -5.43 27.69
CA PRO A 152 4.15 -5.91 26.89
C PRO A 152 4.09 -5.46 25.42
N SER A 153 2.94 -4.96 24.97
CA SER A 153 2.76 -4.43 23.61
C SER A 153 3.13 -2.93 23.48
N LEU A 154 3.47 -2.26 24.58
CA LEU A 154 3.94 -0.88 24.53
C LEU A 154 5.24 -0.76 23.71
N ASN A 155 5.31 0.27 22.85
CA ASN A 155 6.44 0.53 21.95
C ASN A 155 6.76 -0.64 20.98
N LYS A 156 5.80 -1.56 20.78
CA LYS A 156 5.90 -2.64 19.80
C LYS A 156 5.27 -2.23 18.47
N GLN A 157 5.79 -2.81 17.38
CA GLN A 157 5.25 -2.65 16.04
C GLN A 157 3.85 -3.24 15.99
N ILE A 158 2.89 -2.51 15.43
CA ILE A 158 1.54 -3.02 15.23
C ILE A 158 1.57 -4.23 14.28
N ILE A 159 0.80 -5.26 14.63
CA ILE A 159 0.77 -6.54 13.91
C ILE A 159 0.47 -6.37 12.42
N TYR A 160 1.03 -7.27 11.61
CA TYR A 160 0.87 -7.36 10.16
C TYR A 160 1.25 -6.10 9.35
N ILE A 161 1.69 -5.01 9.98
CA ILE A 161 2.27 -3.86 9.29
C ILE A 161 3.75 -4.17 9.01
N PRO A 162 4.15 -4.38 7.74
CA PRO A 162 5.54 -4.64 7.40
C PRO A 162 6.40 -3.41 7.67
N VAL A 163 7.59 -3.66 8.25
CA VAL A 163 8.57 -2.60 8.51
C VAL A 163 9.14 -2.05 7.21
N GLU A 164 9.27 -2.90 6.20
CA GLU A 164 9.85 -2.53 4.90
C GLU A 164 9.04 -3.14 3.76
N GLN A 165 8.90 -2.39 2.67
CA GLN A 165 8.32 -2.88 1.43
C GLN A 165 9.13 -2.35 0.26
N ILE A 166 9.38 -3.21 -0.74
CA ILE A 166 9.98 -2.81 -2.01
C ILE A 166 9.05 -3.25 -3.13
N LYS A 167 8.80 -2.37 -4.09
CA LYS A 167 8.11 -2.70 -5.33
C LYS A 167 9.00 -2.33 -6.50
N LEU A 168 9.24 -3.26 -7.41
CA LEU A 168 9.95 -3.02 -8.65
C LEU A 168 8.98 -3.29 -9.79
N LYS A 169 8.82 -2.33 -10.69
CA LYS A 169 8.09 -2.50 -11.94
C LYS A 169 9.07 -2.30 -13.09
N LEU A 170 9.13 -3.27 -13.98
CA LEU A 170 9.88 -3.18 -15.22
C LEU A 170 8.91 -3.45 -16.37
N GLY A 171 8.77 -2.50 -17.27
CA GLY A 171 7.92 -2.60 -18.45
C GLY A 171 8.72 -2.36 -19.70
N ILE A 172 8.50 -3.17 -20.74
CA ILE A 172 8.96 -2.90 -22.09
C ILE A 172 7.75 -2.87 -23.01
N SER A 173 7.70 -1.88 -23.89
CA SER A 173 6.56 -1.69 -24.78
C SER A 173 6.98 -1.11 -26.12
N ASN A 174 6.20 -1.43 -27.16
CA ASN A 174 6.19 -0.73 -28.43
C ASN A 174 4.73 -0.49 -28.85
N LYS A 175 4.48 -0.15 -30.12
CA LYS A 175 3.12 0.16 -30.62
C LYS A 175 2.12 -0.99 -30.49
N SER A 176 2.58 -2.24 -30.52
CA SER A 176 1.71 -3.42 -30.55
C SER A 176 1.96 -4.38 -29.40
N PHE A 177 3.06 -4.24 -28.66
CA PHE A 177 3.50 -5.17 -27.65
C PHE A 177 3.77 -4.47 -26.34
N GLU A 178 3.40 -5.10 -25.23
CA GLU A 178 3.72 -4.65 -23.88
C GLU A 178 4.00 -5.87 -23.01
N ALA A 179 5.15 -5.89 -22.33
CA ALA A 179 5.47 -6.89 -21.33
C ALA A 179 5.93 -6.21 -20.05
N ASN A 180 5.45 -6.72 -18.92
CA ASN A 180 5.71 -6.15 -17.61
C ASN A 180 6.13 -7.25 -16.63
N LEU A 181 7.07 -6.91 -15.75
CA LEU A 181 7.45 -7.65 -14.56
C LEU A 181 7.18 -6.78 -13.34
N LEU A 182 6.49 -7.33 -12.34
CA LEU A 182 6.21 -6.67 -11.06
C LEU A 182 6.76 -7.54 -9.94
N PHE A 183 7.75 -7.04 -9.22
CA PHE A 183 8.28 -7.67 -8.02
C PHE A 183 7.79 -6.93 -6.78
N ASN A 184 7.25 -7.66 -5.82
CA ASN A 184 6.79 -7.15 -4.53
C ASN A 184 7.53 -7.88 -3.41
N HIS A 185 8.32 -7.13 -2.64
CA HIS A 185 8.90 -7.57 -1.38
C HIS A 185 8.11 -6.97 -0.22
N ILE A 186 7.69 -7.82 0.70
CA ILE A 186 7.10 -7.44 1.98
C ILE A 186 8.02 -7.97 3.05
N GLY A 187 8.60 -7.06 3.83
CA GLY A 187 9.59 -7.37 4.84
C GLY A 187 9.00 -7.98 6.10
N LYS A 188 9.80 -7.92 7.17
CA LYS A 188 9.44 -8.43 8.50
C LYS A 188 8.17 -7.75 9.01
N ARG A 189 7.29 -8.57 9.57
CA ARG A 189 6.08 -8.18 10.32
C ARG A 189 5.86 -9.16 11.46
N PHE A 190 4.93 -8.87 12.35
CA PHE A 190 4.62 -9.73 13.50
C PHE A 190 3.16 -10.17 13.46
N SER A 191 2.87 -11.38 13.96
CA SER A 191 1.51 -11.91 14.06
C SER A 191 0.88 -11.72 15.45
N ASP A 192 1.65 -11.21 16.42
CA ASP A 192 1.20 -10.92 17.79
C ASP A 192 1.65 -9.53 18.26
N ALA A 193 0.88 -8.96 19.18
CA ALA A 193 1.05 -7.59 19.66
C ALA A 193 2.35 -7.37 20.46
N GLU A 194 2.91 -8.43 21.04
CA GLU A 194 4.15 -8.38 21.84
C GLU A 194 5.41 -8.44 20.96
N ASN A 195 5.23 -8.72 19.67
CA ASN A 195 6.26 -8.92 18.66
C ASN A 195 7.18 -10.14 18.93
N LEU A 196 6.63 -11.21 19.50
CA LEU A 196 7.36 -12.45 19.77
C LEU A 196 7.43 -13.38 18.55
N ASN A 197 6.40 -13.37 17.71
CA ASN A 197 6.27 -14.19 16.52
C ASN A 197 6.46 -13.33 15.27
N ALA A 198 7.69 -13.28 14.78
CA ALA A 198 8.02 -12.66 13.51
C ALA A 198 7.57 -13.54 12.34
N MET A 199 6.96 -12.93 11.35
CA MET A 199 6.70 -13.54 10.05
C MET A 199 7.83 -13.23 9.09
N GLY A 200 8.27 -14.24 8.35
CA GLY A 200 9.28 -14.09 7.31
C GLY A 200 8.86 -13.12 6.20
N PRO A 201 9.86 -12.59 5.46
CA PRO A 201 9.57 -11.76 4.30
C PRO A 201 8.84 -12.56 3.22
N VAL A 202 8.07 -11.86 2.39
CA VAL A 202 7.33 -12.44 1.26
C VAL A 202 7.80 -11.75 -0.01
N ASN A 203 8.19 -12.55 -0.99
CA ASN A 203 8.64 -12.10 -2.31
C ASN A 203 7.72 -12.69 -3.36
N ILE A 204 7.01 -11.82 -4.09
CA ILE A 204 6.11 -12.20 -5.17
C ILE A 204 6.60 -11.57 -6.46
N LEU A 205 6.72 -12.38 -7.50
CA LEU A 205 7.01 -11.92 -8.85
C LEU A 205 5.79 -12.21 -9.72
N ASP A 206 5.22 -11.16 -10.29
CA ASP A 206 4.14 -11.23 -11.26
C ASP A 206 4.65 -10.81 -12.63
N ALA A 207 4.02 -11.31 -13.68
CA ALA A 207 4.34 -10.91 -15.05
C ALA A 207 3.07 -10.75 -15.87
N ASN A 208 3.11 -9.91 -16.89
CA ASN A 208 2.10 -9.93 -17.93
C ASN A 208 2.68 -9.60 -19.29
N VAL A 209 2.03 -10.12 -20.32
CA VAL A 209 2.34 -9.83 -21.72
C VAL A 209 1.03 -9.49 -22.42
N SER A 210 1.01 -8.44 -23.22
CA SER A 210 -0.12 -8.08 -24.04
C SER A 210 0.29 -7.72 -25.46
N TYR A 211 -0.61 -8.05 -26.39
CA TYR A 211 -0.46 -7.75 -27.80
C TYR A 211 -1.72 -7.04 -28.31
N MET A 212 -1.53 -5.91 -28.98
CA MET A 212 -2.55 -5.12 -29.64
C MET A 212 -2.57 -5.43 -31.13
N PHE A 213 -3.75 -5.66 -31.68
CA PHE A 213 -3.95 -5.94 -33.10
C PHE A 213 -5.28 -5.38 -33.58
N ALA A 214 -5.39 -5.15 -34.89
CA ALA A 214 -6.65 -4.78 -35.51
C ALA A 214 -7.38 -6.05 -35.97
N LEU A 215 -8.70 -6.10 -35.78
CA LEU A 215 -9.55 -7.20 -36.22
C LEU A 215 -10.87 -6.64 -36.75
N TYR A 216 -11.08 -6.62 -38.07
CA TYR A 216 -12.35 -6.28 -38.73
C TYR A 216 -13.12 -5.08 -38.12
N GLY A 217 -12.50 -3.91 -38.05
CA GLY A 217 -13.13 -2.70 -37.47
C GLY A 217 -13.02 -2.58 -35.95
N PHE A 218 -12.39 -3.55 -35.28
CA PHE A 218 -12.08 -3.49 -33.86
C PHE A 218 -10.59 -3.23 -33.63
N SER A 219 -10.30 -2.42 -32.61
CA SER A 219 -9.02 -2.41 -31.91
C SER A 219 -9.04 -3.48 -30.82
N ALA A 220 -8.25 -4.53 -30.97
CA ALA A 220 -8.22 -5.67 -30.07
C ALA A 220 -6.95 -5.69 -29.22
N ARG A 221 -7.05 -6.19 -27.98
CA ARG A 221 -5.91 -6.50 -27.11
C ARG A 221 -6.11 -7.87 -26.48
N ILE A 222 -5.13 -8.76 -26.65
CA ILE A 222 -5.00 -9.98 -25.87
C ILE A 222 -3.95 -9.75 -24.78
N LYS A 223 -4.23 -10.15 -23.54
CA LYS A 223 -3.29 -10.05 -22.41
C LYS A 223 -3.29 -11.34 -21.62
N ILE A 224 -2.11 -11.84 -21.32
CA ILE A 224 -1.88 -12.98 -20.43
C ILE A 224 -1.17 -12.45 -19.18
N GLU A 225 -1.72 -12.80 -18.01
CA GLU A 225 -1.16 -12.46 -16.71
C GLU A 225 -0.71 -13.72 -15.99
N PHE A 226 0.44 -13.63 -15.36
CA PHE A 226 1.09 -14.68 -14.58
C PHE A 226 1.24 -14.15 -13.16
N ASN A 227 0.32 -14.53 -12.28
CA ASN A 227 0.36 -14.12 -10.88
C ASN A 227 1.17 -15.14 -10.09
N ASN A 228 2.08 -14.68 -9.26
CA ASN A 228 3.01 -15.51 -8.48
C ASN A 228 3.80 -16.48 -9.39
N LEU A 229 4.54 -15.90 -10.35
CA LEU A 229 5.31 -16.60 -11.39
C LEU A 229 6.27 -17.65 -10.82
N THR A 230 6.88 -17.35 -9.67
CA THR A 230 7.81 -18.24 -8.94
C THR A 230 7.12 -19.32 -8.11
N ASN A 231 5.79 -19.34 -8.09
CA ASN A 231 4.99 -20.26 -7.29
C ASN A 231 5.35 -20.24 -5.80
N THR A 232 5.64 -19.04 -5.27
CA THR A 232 5.96 -18.83 -3.85
C THR A 232 4.77 -19.28 -3.00
N ASN A 233 5.00 -20.08 -1.97
CA ASN A 233 4.01 -20.34 -0.93
C ASN A 233 4.10 -19.26 0.14
N TYR A 234 3.02 -18.50 0.36
CA TYR A 234 3.05 -17.33 1.23
C TYR A 234 1.70 -17.06 1.91
N GLN A 235 1.78 -16.26 2.97
CA GLN A 235 0.65 -15.78 3.74
C GLN A 235 0.94 -14.35 4.19
N TYR A 236 -0.01 -13.42 4.07
CA TYR A 236 0.15 -12.07 4.63
C TYR A 236 -0.23 -12.02 6.10
N ILE A 237 -1.27 -12.76 6.46
CA ILE A 237 -1.81 -12.95 7.81
C ILE A 237 -1.50 -14.39 8.21
N SER A 238 -1.09 -14.60 9.46
CA SER A 238 -0.73 -15.94 9.93
C SER A 238 -1.93 -16.89 9.83
N GLY A 239 -1.75 -18.06 9.22
CA GLY A 239 -2.79 -19.06 9.03
C GLY A 239 -3.73 -18.80 7.84
N TYR A 240 -3.47 -17.77 7.03
CA TYR A 240 -4.26 -17.46 5.83
C TYR A 240 -3.40 -17.64 4.56
N PRO A 241 -3.41 -18.84 3.95
CA PRO A 241 -2.63 -19.12 2.75
C PRO A 241 -3.16 -18.31 1.57
N MET A 242 -2.25 -17.73 0.79
CA MET A 242 -2.59 -17.00 -0.42
C MET A 242 -2.52 -17.90 -1.66
N PRO A 243 -3.18 -17.52 -2.77
CA PRO A 243 -3.13 -18.31 -3.99
C PRO A 243 -1.70 -18.56 -4.47
N LEU A 244 -1.46 -19.81 -4.86
CA LEU A 244 -0.27 -20.20 -5.60
C LEU A 244 -0.31 -19.61 -7.02
N ARG A 245 0.62 -20.04 -7.87
CA ARG A 245 0.70 -19.56 -9.26
C ARG A 245 -0.62 -19.75 -9.99
N ASN A 246 -1.11 -18.68 -10.61
CA ASN A 246 -2.31 -18.71 -11.43
C ASN A 246 -2.15 -17.82 -12.66
N TYR A 247 -3.01 -18.05 -13.64
CA TYR A 247 -2.95 -17.41 -14.95
C TYR A 247 -4.31 -16.79 -15.28
N LEU A 248 -4.28 -15.62 -15.90
CA LEU A 248 -5.49 -14.97 -16.39
C LEU A 248 -5.30 -14.57 -17.85
N LEU A 249 -6.24 -14.96 -18.71
CA LEU A 249 -6.31 -14.55 -20.11
C LEU A 249 -7.43 -13.52 -20.25
N ASN A 250 -7.08 -12.34 -20.76
CA ASN A 250 -8.01 -11.26 -21.04
C ASN A 250 -8.04 -10.96 -22.54
N LEU A 251 -9.23 -10.84 -23.11
CA LEU A 251 -9.46 -10.34 -24.47
C LEU A 251 -10.33 -9.08 -24.37
N ASN A 252 -9.82 -7.96 -24.90
CA ASN A 252 -10.55 -6.71 -25.00
C ASN A 252 -10.74 -6.36 -26.49
N LEU A 253 -11.97 -6.02 -26.87
CA LEU A 253 -12.34 -5.61 -28.23
C LEU A 253 -13.04 -4.24 -28.14
N ILE A 254 -12.49 -3.24 -28.81
CA ILE A 254 -13.07 -1.90 -28.90
C ILE A 254 -13.50 -1.69 -30.35
N TYR A 255 -14.81 -1.52 -30.58
CA TYR A 255 -15.34 -1.23 -31.90
C TYR A 255 -15.00 0.22 -32.30
N ASN A 256 -14.33 0.39 -33.44
CA ASN A 256 -14.02 1.71 -33.98
C ASN A 256 -15.14 2.07 -34.97
N LYS A 257 -15.93 3.09 -34.64
CA LYS A 257 -16.98 3.65 -35.51
C LYS A 257 -16.53 4.99 -36.07
#